data_AF-A0AAD1V4Y5-F1
#
_entry.id   AF-A0AAD1V4Y5-F1
#
_cell.length_a   1.000
_cell.length_b   1.000
_cell.length_c   1.000
_cell.angle_alpha   90.00
_cell.angle_beta   90.00
_cell.angle_gamma   90.00
#
_symmetry.space_group_name_H-M   'P 1'
#
loop_
_entity.id
_entity.type
_entity.pdbx_description
1 polymer ?
#
loop_
_entity_poly.entity_id
_entity_poly.type
_entity_poly.pdbx_seq_one_letter_code
_entity_poly.pdbx_strand_id
1 'polypeptide(L)'
;MGATACIIVTSFIPYYERTKDWTALAWWIYDQIKGYAEMQFFPKYAAFNIRWHEDPNYPKSIYSYVENPHTKKPKGYLTNKNMDNFTGSHAEFYQDFIRDLKK
;
A
#
# COMPACT_ATOMS: atom_id res chain seq x y z
N MET A 1 0.81 7.72 21.70
CA MET A 1 1.15 6.28 21.60
C MET A 1 0.68 5.75 20.24
N GLY A 2 1.04 4.52 19.88
CA GLY A 2 0.68 3.93 18.59
C GLY A 2 0.80 2.41 18.60
N ALA A 3 0.26 1.78 17.57
CA ALA A 3 0.31 0.33 17.38
C ALA A 3 0.81 0.01 15.96
N THR A 4 1.49 -1.13 15.79
CA THR A 4 1.95 -1.60 14.48
C THR A 4 1.65 -3.09 14.36
N ALA A 5 1.18 -3.50 13.19
CA ALA A 5 0.97 -4.91 12.83
C ALA A 5 1.71 -5.23 11.53
N CYS A 6 2.27 -6.43 11.44
CA CYS A 6 2.79 -7.00 10.19
C CYS A 6 1.73 -7.94 9.62
N ILE A 7 1.27 -7.68 8.39
CA ILE A 7 0.12 -8.35 7.77
C ILE A 7 0.52 -8.95 6.43
N ILE A 8 0.00 -10.14 6.17
CA ILE A 8 -0.04 -10.77 4.85
C ILE A 8 -1.51 -10.95 4.49
N VAL A 9 -1.91 -10.44 3.33
CA VAL A 9 -3.26 -10.64 2.78
C VAL A 9 -3.22 -11.83 1.83
N THR A 10 -3.64 -13.00 2.30
CA THR A 10 -3.48 -14.26 1.55
C THR A 10 -4.23 -14.26 0.21
N SER A 11 -5.40 -13.62 0.14
CA SER A 11 -6.17 -13.46 -1.10
C SER A 11 -5.50 -12.56 -2.14
N PHE A 12 -4.53 -11.73 -1.74
CA PHE A 12 -3.76 -10.88 -2.65
C PHE A 12 -2.57 -11.59 -3.29
N ILE A 13 -2.08 -12.69 -2.70
CA ILE A 13 -0.87 -13.39 -3.14
C ILE A 13 -0.93 -13.78 -4.62
N PRO A 14 -2.01 -14.39 -5.15
CA PRO A 14 -2.05 -14.77 -6.57
C PRO A 14 -1.94 -13.57 -7.52
N TYR A 15 -2.57 -12.44 -7.18
CA TYR A 15 -2.47 -11.21 -7.96
C TYR A 15 -1.03 -10.68 -7.95
N TYR A 16 -0.42 -10.59 -6.76
CA TYR A 16 0.94 -10.11 -6.60
C TYR A 16 1.97 -11.01 -7.29
N GLU A 17 1.82 -12.33 -7.21
CA GLU A 17 2.76 -13.26 -7.87
C GLU A 17 2.72 -13.13 -9.40
N ARG A 18 1.53 -12.90 -9.97
CA ARG A 18 1.31 -12.74 -11.41
C ARG A 18 1.77 -11.38 -11.94
N THR A 19 1.50 -10.30 -11.20
CA THR A 19 1.72 -8.92 -11.68
C THR A 19 3.00 -8.27 -11.15
N LYS A 20 3.51 -8.78 -10.02
CA LYS A 20 4.52 -8.12 -9.16
C LYS A 20 4.11 -6.73 -8.69
N ASP A 21 2.81 -6.43 -8.75
CA ASP A 21 2.29 -5.12 -8.40
C ASP A 21 1.74 -5.11 -6.97
N TRP A 22 2.60 -4.74 -6.04
CA TRP A 22 2.23 -4.51 -4.64
C TRP A 22 1.46 -3.20 -4.45
N THR A 23 1.53 -2.26 -5.41
CA THR A 23 0.94 -0.93 -5.26
C THR A 23 -0.58 -0.98 -5.30
N ALA A 24 -1.16 -1.97 -5.98
CA ALA A 24 -2.60 -2.23 -5.95
C ALA A 24 -3.14 -2.39 -4.51
N LEU A 25 -2.52 -3.24 -3.68
CA LEU A 25 -2.93 -3.40 -2.28
C LEU A 25 -2.66 -2.13 -1.47
N ALA A 26 -1.52 -1.50 -1.69
CA ALA A 26 -1.15 -0.26 -0.99
C ALA A 26 -2.16 0.87 -1.23
N TRP A 27 -2.57 1.08 -2.48
CA TRP A 27 -3.57 2.08 -2.86
C TRP A 27 -4.98 1.72 -2.42
N TRP A 28 -5.34 0.44 -2.45
CA TRP A 28 -6.62 0.02 -1.88
C TRP A 28 -6.70 0.33 -0.38
N ILE A 29 -5.63 0.03 0.39
CA ILE A 29 -5.58 0.39 1.81
C ILE A 29 -5.59 1.90 2.00
N TYR A 30 -4.84 2.66 1.19
CA TYR A 30 -4.84 4.12 1.22
C TYR A 30 -6.26 4.70 1.12
N ASP A 31 -7.01 4.20 0.15
CA ASP A 31 -8.35 4.69 -0.16
C ASP A 31 -9.41 4.19 0.84
N GLN A 32 -9.33 2.94 1.30
CA GLN A 32 -10.38 2.33 2.12
C GLN A 32 -10.15 2.44 3.63
N ILE A 33 -8.90 2.47 4.09
CA ILE A 33 -8.57 2.54 5.52
C ILE A 33 -8.07 3.96 5.83
N LYS A 34 -8.95 4.83 6.31
CA LYS A 34 -8.58 6.24 6.54
C LYS A 34 -7.67 6.43 7.77
N GLY A 35 -7.81 5.60 8.80
CA GLY A 35 -7.18 5.82 10.11
C GLY A 35 -5.72 5.36 10.28
N TYR A 36 -5.07 4.76 9.28
CA TYR A 36 -3.66 4.39 9.43
C TYR A 36 -2.74 5.62 9.27
N ALA A 37 -1.55 5.52 9.85
CA ALA A 37 -0.47 6.49 9.73
C ALA A 37 0.54 6.08 8.64
N GLU A 38 1.25 4.98 8.82
CA GLU A 38 2.32 4.57 7.90
C GLU A 38 2.12 3.15 7.40
N MET A 39 2.54 2.89 6.17
CA MET A 39 2.71 1.54 5.63
C MET A 39 4.12 1.31 5.08
N GLN A 40 4.67 0.13 5.32
CA GLN A 40 5.96 -0.30 4.78
C GLN A 40 5.84 -1.68 4.13
N PHE A 41 6.09 -1.78 2.82
CA PHE A 41 5.97 -3.03 2.06
C PHE A 41 7.31 -3.76 1.88
N PHE A 42 7.24 -5.10 1.87
CA PHE A 42 8.36 -6.01 1.75
C PHE A 42 8.19 -7.01 0.58
N PRO A 43 9.29 -7.52 -0.02
CA PRO A 43 9.21 -8.28 -1.28
C PRO A 43 8.43 -9.59 -1.20
N LYS A 44 8.47 -10.26 -0.05
CA LYS A 44 7.84 -11.58 0.14
C LYS A 44 6.35 -11.41 0.42
N TYR A 45 5.51 -12.00 -0.45
CA TYR A 45 4.03 -11.99 -0.35
C TYR A 45 3.37 -10.60 -0.32
N ALA A 46 4.10 -9.55 -0.71
CA ALA A 46 3.70 -8.17 -0.46
C ALA A 46 3.31 -7.95 1.02
N ALA A 47 4.01 -8.62 1.94
CA ALA A 47 3.84 -8.40 3.37
C ALA A 47 4.09 -6.91 3.68
N PHE A 48 3.33 -6.36 4.62
CA PHE A 48 3.50 -4.97 5.00
C PHE A 48 3.32 -4.76 6.49
N ASN A 49 4.08 -3.79 7.01
CA ASN A 49 3.77 -3.19 8.31
C ASN A 49 2.74 -2.09 8.09
N ILE A 50 1.73 -2.03 8.94
CA ILE A 50 0.78 -0.91 9.03
C ILE A 50 0.78 -0.38 10.46
N ARG A 51 0.86 0.95 10.60
CA ARG A 51 0.94 1.65 11.89
C ARG A 51 -0.26 2.58 12.08
N TRP A 52 -0.70 2.68 13.33
CA TRP A 52 -1.63 3.71 13.82
C TRP A 52 -0.94 4.58 14.85
N HIS A 53 -1.41 5.82 14.96
CA HIS A 53 -0.87 6.80 15.90
C HIS A 53 -2.02 7.62 16.50
N GLU A 54 -1.92 7.95 17.78
CA GLU A 54 -2.95 8.73 18.50
C GLU A 54 -3.00 10.20 18.07
N ASP A 55 -1.86 10.78 17.69
CA ASP A 55 -1.83 12.14 17.13
C ASP A 55 -2.49 12.15 15.75
N PRO A 56 -3.62 12.87 15.58
CA PRO A 56 -4.30 12.96 14.29
C PRO A 56 -3.47 13.70 13.22
N ASN A 57 -2.44 14.45 13.62
CA ASN A 57 -1.54 15.17 12.71
C ASN A 57 -0.34 14.33 12.28
N TYR A 58 -0.22 13.09 12.76
CA TYR A 58 0.89 12.22 12.40
C TYR A 58 0.90 12.00 10.88
N PRO A 59 2.05 12.17 10.20
CA PRO A 59 2.10 12.19 8.76
C PRO A 59 1.73 10.84 8.15
N LYS A 60 0.78 10.85 7.21
CA LYS A 60 0.45 9.67 6.42
C LYS A 60 1.48 9.43 5.32
N SER A 61 1.97 8.19 5.20
CA SER A 61 2.90 7.82 4.13
C SER A 61 2.86 6.33 3.78
N ILE A 62 3.34 6.01 2.59
CA ILE A 62 3.58 4.63 2.15
C ILE A 62 5.01 4.55 1.62
N TYR A 63 5.82 3.68 2.23
CA TYR A 63 7.17 3.36 1.80
C TYR A 63 7.26 1.89 1.37
N SER A 64 8.19 1.57 0.49
CA SER A 64 8.42 0.18 0.07
C SER A 64 9.89 -0.14 -0.16
N TYR A 65 10.24 -1.37 0.20
CA TYR A 65 11.50 -2.03 -0.14
C TYR A 65 11.36 -2.95 -1.38
N VAL A 66 10.25 -2.82 -2.09
CA VAL A 66 9.92 -3.57 -3.31
C VAL A 66 10.00 -2.62 -4.49
N GLU A 67 10.52 -3.11 -5.62
CA GLU A 67 10.50 -2.35 -6.86
C GLU A 67 9.07 -1.92 -7.20
N ASN A 68 8.87 -0.65 -7.50
CA ASN A 68 7.59 -0.15 -7.96
C ASN A 68 7.44 -0.46 -9.46
N PRO A 69 6.45 -1.27 -9.87
CA PRO A 69 6.33 -1.72 -11.27
C PRO A 69 6.04 -0.59 -12.25
N HIS A 70 5.43 0.51 -11.78
CA HIS A 70 5.04 1.67 -12.58
C HIS A 70 6.17 2.70 -12.75
N THR A 71 7.06 2.83 -11.76
CA THR A 71 8.15 3.84 -11.77
C THR A 71 9.55 3.25 -11.88
N LYS A 72 9.69 1.92 -11.78
CA LYS A 72 10.96 1.18 -11.75
C LYS A 72 11.92 1.59 -10.63
N LYS A 73 11.42 2.31 -9.62
CA LYS A 73 12.21 2.65 -8.43
C LYS A 73 12.37 1.40 -7.55
N PRO A 74 13.59 1.01 -7.15
CA PRO A 74 13.82 -0.24 -6.41
C PRO A 74 13.32 -0.19 -4.96
N LYS A 75 13.23 1.02 -4.38
CA LYS A 75 12.69 1.31 -3.05
C LYS A 75 12.36 2.80 -2.95
N GLY A 76 11.48 3.17 -2.02
CA GLY A 76 11.14 4.57 -1.79
C GLY A 76 9.70 4.79 -1.37
N TYR A 77 9.31 6.06 -1.30
CA TYR A 77 7.93 6.45 -1.05
C TYR A 77 7.07 6.21 -2.30
N LEU A 78 5.94 5.54 -2.12
CA LEU A 78 4.85 5.53 -3.10
C LEU A 78 4.07 6.84 -3.04
N THR A 79 3.80 7.31 -1.83
CA THR A 79 3.17 8.60 -1.56
C THR A 79 3.50 9.10 -0.15
N ASN A 80 3.52 10.42 -0.01
CA ASN A 80 3.56 11.13 1.27
C ASN A 80 2.93 12.52 1.05
N LYS A 81 2.69 13.26 2.15
CA LYS A 81 1.99 14.56 2.13
C LYS A 81 2.57 15.64 1.18
N ASN A 82 3.79 15.47 0.69
CA ASN A 82 4.45 16.42 -0.22
C ASN A 82 4.45 15.95 -1.69
N MET A 83 3.76 14.87 -2.03
CA MET A 83 3.69 14.32 -3.39
C MET A 83 2.32 14.58 -4.02
N ASP A 84 2.30 14.84 -5.33
CA ASP A 84 1.07 15.18 -6.06
C ASP A 84 0.00 14.07 -6.01
N ASN A 85 0.44 12.81 -5.95
CA ASN A 85 -0.41 11.63 -5.82
C ASN A 85 -0.82 11.32 -4.37
N PHE A 86 -0.76 12.30 -3.46
CA PHE A 86 -1.22 12.10 -2.08
C PHE A 86 -2.74 12.22 -1.95
N THR A 87 -3.39 12.93 -2.88
CA THR A 87 -4.83 13.17 -2.85
C THR A 87 -5.48 12.65 -4.12
N GLY A 88 -6.81 12.54 -4.09
CA GLY A 88 -7.58 12.02 -5.21
C GLY A 88 -7.86 10.52 -5.09
N SER A 89 -8.41 9.97 -6.17
CA SER A 89 -8.73 8.54 -6.29
C SER A 89 -7.55 7.80 -6.87
N HIS A 90 -7.26 6.61 -6.32
CA HIS A 90 -6.21 5.72 -6.81
C HIS A 90 -6.80 4.43 -7.39
N ALA A 91 -8.12 4.41 -7.66
CA ALA A 91 -8.85 3.24 -8.11
C ALA A 91 -8.28 2.59 -9.38
N GLU A 92 -7.66 3.38 -10.25
CA GLU A 92 -6.99 2.89 -11.45
C GLU A 92 -5.89 1.86 -11.16
N PHE A 93 -5.23 1.94 -10.00
CA PHE A 93 -4.16 1.02 -9.60
C PHE A 93 -4.65 -0.30 -8.99
N TYR A 94 -5.90 -0.38 -8.50
CA TYR A 94 -6.38 -1.57 -7.81
C TYR A 94 -7.70 -2.15 -8.33
N GLN A 95 -8.34 -1.51 -9.30
CA GLN A 95 -9.60 -2.00 -9.88
C GLN A 95 -9.47 -3.44 -10.43
N ASP A 96 -8.35 -3.79 -11.04
CA ASP A 96 -8.14 -5.11 -11.62
C ASP A 96 -7.92 -6.17 -10.53
N PHE A 97 -7.22 -5.81 -9.44
CA PHE A 97 -7.16 -6.65 -8.25
C PHE A 97 -8.56 -6.92 -7.68
N ILE A 98 -9.41 -5.90 -7.56
CA ILE A 98 -10.78 -6.06 -7.04
C ILE A 98 -11.66 -6.89 -7.98
N ARG A 99 -11.49 -6.77 -9.29
CA ARG A 99 -12.19 -7.62 -10.28
C ARG A 99 -11.79 -9.08 -10.15
N ASP A 100 -10.50 -9.36 -9.90
CA ASP A 100 -10.00 -10.73 -9.74
C ASP A 100 -10.55 -11.42 -8.49
N LEU A 101 -10.83 -10.67 -7.41
CA LEU A 101 -11.44 -11.23 -6.19
C LEU A 101 -12.91 -11.66 -6.35
N LYS A 102 -13.60 -11.21 -7.40
CA LYS A 102 -15.03 -11.47 -7.63
C LYS A 102 -15.29 -12.69 -8.53
N LYS A 103 -14.24 -13.34 -9.01
CA LYS A 103 -14.31 -14.56 -9.83
C LYS A 103 -14.37 -15.79 -8.93
#